data_AF-A0A2D7PKN2-F1
#
_entry.id   AF-A0A2D7PKN2-F1
#
_cell.length_a   1.000
_cell.length_b   1.000
_cell.length_c   1.000
_cell.angle_alpha   90.00
_cell.angle_beta   90.00
_cell.angle_gamma   90.00
#
_symmetry.space_group_name_H-M   'P 1'
#
loop_
_entity.id
_entity.type
_entity.pdbx_description
1 polymer ?
#
loop_
_entity_poly.entity_id
_entity_poly.type
_entity_poly.pdbx_seq_one_letter_code
_entity_poly.pdbx_strand_id
1 'polypeptide(L)'
;MEHAARFEEVQIQLPEPLGGVDQLSAVVGIPEWWPTGDRIAVAIAHGAGTDLNDPLVEAVHRHLAHCKYLTLRFNMPFAEAGGAAEEQSPEIMDRRSGSGIFHFFSSFF
;
A
#
# COMPACT_ATOMS: atom_id res chain seq x y z
N MET A 1 10.77 -24.38 -13.45
CA MET A 1 10.71 -23.76 -12.11
C MET A 1 9.76 -22.59 -12.23
N GLU A 2 8.70 -22.59 -11.46
CA GLU A 2 7.68 -21.54 -11.53
C GLU A 2 8.23 -20.31 -10.81
N HIS A 3 8.46 -19.26 -11.60
CA HIS A 3 9.02 -17.98 -11.22
C HIS A 3 7.99 -17.21 -10.37
N ALA A 4 8.23 -17.04 -9.07
CA ALA A 4 7.22 -16.58 -8.10
C ALA A 4 7.49 -15.15 -7.60
N ALA A 5 6.44 -14.35 -7.43
CA ALA A 5 6.52 -13.03 -6.83
C ALA A 5 6.99 -13.10 -5.37
N ARG A 6 7.73 -12.07 -4.94
CA ARG A 6 8.17 -11.89 -3.54
C ARG A 6 7.27 -10.89 -2.84
N PHE A 7 7.06 -11.08 -1.54
CA PHE A 7 6.27 -10.18 -0.71
C PHE A 7 7.11 -9.72 0.48
N GLU A 8 7.14 -8.42 0.74
CA GLU A 8 7.89 -7.84 1.85
C GLU A 8 6.99 -6.91 2.66
N GLU A 9 7.02 -7.07 3.98
CA GLU A 9 6.43 -6.11 4.90
C GLU A 9 7.33 -4.88 4.99
N VAL A 10 6.73 -3.70 4.88
CA VAL A 10 7.43 -2.42 4.87
C VAL A 10 6.67 -1.39 5.70
N GLN A 11 7.37 -0.34 6.12
CA GLN A 11 6.81 0.82 6.78
C GLN A 11 6.95 2.03 5.86
N ILE A 12 5.87 2.77 5.65
CA ILE A 12 5.83 3.95 4.79
C ILE A 12 5.77 5.19 5.66
N GLN A 13 6.81 6.01 5.63
CA GLN A 13 6.81 7.31 6.32
C GLN A 13 5.82 8.28 5.67
N LEU A 14 4.97 8.88 6.49
CA LEU A 14 4.14 10.00 6.10
C LEU A 14 4.96 11.29 6.13
N PRO A 15 4.80 12.19 5.15
CA PRO A 15 5.49 13.48 5.16
C PRO A 15 5.03 14.38 6.31
N GLU A 16 3.79 14.21 6.76
CA GLU A 16 3.20 14.86 7.93
C GLU A 16 2.36 13.84 8.71
N PRO A 17 2.40 13.84 10.05
CA PRO A 17 1.56 12.96 10.85
C PRO A 17 0.06 13.17 10.61
N LEU A 18 -0.71 12.09 10.64
CA LEU A 18 -2.16 12.07 10.38
C LEU A 18 -2.87 11.28 11.48
N GLY A 19 -3.68 11.95 12.30
CA GLY A 19 -4.31 11.31 13.45
C GLY A 19 -3.32 10.77 14.49
N GLY A 20 -2.12 11.36 14.59
CA GLY A 20 -1.04 10.89 15.48
C GLY A 20 -0.18 9.76 14.91
N VAL A 21 -0.49 9.30 13.70
CA VAL A 21 0.27 8.27 12.98
C VAL A 21 1.26 8.95 12.03
N ASP A 22 2.52 8.54 12.08
CA ASP A 22 3.61 9.04 11.22
C ASP A 22 4.12 7.98 10.23
N GLN A 23 3.66 6.73 10.37
CA GLN A 23 4.05 5.59 9.52
C GLN A 23 2.85 4.71 9.21
N LEU A 24 2.82 4.15 8.00
CA LEU A 24 1.81 3.18 7.58
C LEU A 24 2.46 1.80 7.39
N SER A 25 1.85 0.77 7.94
CA SER A 25 2.19 -0.62 7.65
C SER A 25 1.71 -0.97 6.24
N ALA A 26 2.58 -1.65 5.50
CA ALA A 26 2.29 -2.06 4.14
C ALA A 26 2.98 -3.37 3.76
N VAL A 27 2.52 -3.97 2.67
CA VAL A 27 3.17 -5.12 2.03
C VAL A 27 3.39 -4.78 0.56
N VAL A 28 4.64 -4.86 0.13
CA VAL A 28 5.03 -4.72 -1.27
C VAL A 28 5.10 -6.09 -1.94
N GLY A 29 4.42 -6.23 -3.07
CA GLY A 29 4.46 -7.40 -3.93
C GLY A 29 5.39 -7.11 -5.11
N ILE A 30 6.57 -7.72 -5.08
CA ILE A 30 7.64 -7.52 -6.05
C ILE A 30 7.61 -8.67 -7.06
N PRO A 31 7.28 -8.40 -8.34
CA PRO A 31 7.36 -9.42 -9.36
C PRO A 31 8.82 -9.77 -9.63
N GLU A 32 9.08 -11.02 -9.97
CA GLU A 32 10.46 -11.49 -10.19
C GLU A 32 11.18 -10.72 -11.31
N TRP A 33 10.47 -10.47 -12.40
CA TRP A 33 10.98 -9.66 -13.49
C TRP A 33 10.24 -8.34 -13.55
N TRP A 34 10.92 -7.30 -13.08
CA TRP A 34 10.47 -5.93 -13.19
C TRP A 34 11.07 -5.30 -14.46
N PRO A 35 10.27 -5.03 -15.50
CA PRO A 35 10.79 -4.57 -16.79
C PRO A 35 11.46 -3.19 -16.67
N THR A 36 12.51 -2.98 -17.46
CA THR A 36 13.28 -1.72 -17.53
C THR A 36 12.59 -0.58 -18.31
N GLY A 37 11.27 -0.67 -18.56
CA GLY A 37 10.46 0.31 -19.31
C GLY A 37 9.46 1.06 -18.43
N ASP A 38 8.29 1.42 -18.98
CA ASP A 38 7.20 2.05 -18.21
C ASP A 38 6.72 1.08 -17.11
N ARG A 39 7.08 1.40 -15.87
CA ARG A 39 6.85 0.56 -14.71
C ARG A 39 5.52 0.95 -14.06
N ILE A 40 4.51 0.08 -14.17
CA ILE A 40 3.17 0.30 -13.60
C ILE A 40 3.10 -0.28 -12.20
N ALA A 41 3.06 0.58 -11.19
CA ALA A 41 2.79 0.18 -9.82
C ALA A 41 1.29 0.32 -9.48
N VAL A 42 0.75 -0.61 -8.69
CA VAL A 42 -0.65 -0.59 -8.22
C VAL A 42 -0.68 -0.47 -6.70
N ALA A 43 -1.22 0.64 -6.20
CA ALA A 43 -1.53 0.82 -4.79
C ALA A 43 -2.97 0.36 -4.51
N ILE A 44 -3.18 -0.43 -3.47
CA ILE A 44 -4.46 -1.00 -3.09
C ILE A 44 -4.75 -0.60 -1.65
N ALA A 45 -5.81 0.18 -1.46
CA ALA A 45 -6.35 0.52 -0.15
C ALA A 45 -7.48 -0.43 0.23
N HIS A 46 -7.64 -0.69 1.52
CA HIS A 46 -8.76 -1.45 2.06
C HIS A 46 -10.01 -0.58 2.27
N GLY A 47 -11.16 -1.22 2.48
CA GLY A 47 -12.41 -0.55 2.79
C GLY A 47 -12.49 -0.08 4.26
N ALA A 48 -13.50 0.72 4.58
CA ALA A 48 -13.75 1.13 5.97
C ALA A 48 -14.06 -0.09 6.86
N GLY A 49 -13.53 -0.10 8.09
CA GLY A 49 -13.77 -1.16 9.07
C GLY A 49 -12.94 -2.43 8.90
N THR A 50 -12.01 -2.46 7.93
CA THR A 50 -11.03 -3.52 7.75
C THR A 50 -9.61 -2.95 7.82
N ASP A 51 -8.61 -3.79 7.55
CA ASP A 51 -7.19 -3.43 7.48
C ASP A 51 -6.55 -3.99 6.19
N LEU A 52 -5.23 -3.87 6.06
CA LEU A 52 -4.46 -4.41 4.93
C LEU A 52 -4.55 -5.94 4.80
N ASN A 53 -5.00 -6.65 5.85
CA ASN A 53 -5.16 -8.11 5.89
C ASN A 53 -6.55 -8.57 5.44
N ASP A 54 -7.41 -7.66 4.95
CA ASP A 54 -8.67 -8.03 4.32
C ASP A 54 -8.42 -9.11 3.24
N PRO A 55 -9.13 -10.27 3.27
CA PRO A 55 -8.85 -11.39 2.38
C PRO A 55 -8.98 -11.06 0.88
N LEU A 56 -9.87 -10.14 0.50
CA LEU A 56 -10.03 -9.72 -0.89
C LEU A 56 -8.86 -8.84 -1.31
N VAL A 57 -8.48 -7.87 -0.46
CA VAL A 57 -7.31 -7.01 -0.69
C VAL A 57 -6.04 -7.86 -0.83
N GLU A 58 -5.86 -8.84 0.04
CA GLU A 58 -4.75 -9.78 -0.04
C GLU A 58 -4.74 -10.57 -1.34
N ALA A 59 -5.87 -11.18 -1.70
CA ALA A 59 -5.97 -12.00 -2.89
C ALA A 59 -5.69 -11.22 -4.17
N VAL A 60 -6.24 -10.00 -4.29
CA VAL A 60 -5.99 -9.10 -5.43
C VAL A 60 -4.52 -8.68 -5.49
N HIS A 61 -3.96 -8.26 -4.35
CA HIS A 61 -2.55 -7.90 -4.23
C HIS A 61 -1.63 -9.02 -4.71
N ARG A 62 -1.81 -10.23 -4.19
CA ARG A 62 -0.98 -11.38 -4.56
C ARG A 62 -1.18 -11.76 -6.02
N HIS A 63 -2.42 -11.75 -6.53
CA HIS A 63 -2.69 -12.09 -7.93
C HIS A 63 -2.00 -11.13 -8.90
N LEU A 64 -2.10 -9.82 -8.66
CA LEU A 64 -1.47 -8.80 -9.48
C LEU A 64 0.07 -8.88 -9.45
N ALA A 65 0.67 -9.18 -8.28
CA ALA A 65 2.10 -9.41 -8.18
C ALA A 65 2.56 -10.59 -9.05
N HIS A 66 1.81 -11.70 -9.07
CA HIS A 66 2.07 -12.82 -9.97
C HIS A 66 1.84 -12.49 -11.45
N CYS A 67 0.95 -11.55 -11.75
CA CYS A 67 0.72 -11.00 -13.09
C CYS A 67 1.77 -9.95 -13.53
N LYS A 68 2.90 -9.85 -12.81
CA LYS A 68 4.05 -8.97 -13.11
C LYS A 68 3.82 -7.48 -12.85
N TYR A 69 2.88 -7.13 -11.98
CA TYR A 69 2.72 -5.77 -11.47
C TYR A 69 3.44 -5.60 -10.12
N LEU A 70 4.12 -4.47 -9.90
CA LEU A 70 4.57 -4.08 -8.57
C LEU A 70 3.32 -3.61 -7.84
N THR A 71 3.09 -4.18 -6.67
CA THR A 71 1.88 -3.90 -5.91
C THR A 71 2.22 -3.45 -4.52
N LEU A 72 1.33 -2.65 -3.95
CA LEU A 72 1.41 -2.22 -2.57
C LEU A 72 0.01 -2.32 -1.98
N ARG A 73 -0.15 -3.09 -0.91
CA ARG A 73 -1.31 -2.96 -0.01
C ARG A 73 -0.84 -2.31 1.27
N PHE A 74 -1.64 -1.42 1.84
CA PHE A 74 -1.24 -0.64 3.00
C PHE A 74 -2.45 -0.34 3.87
N ASN A 75 -2.20 -0.05 5.15
CA ASN A 75 -3.22 0.43 6.06
C ASN A 75 -3.47 1.92 5.88
N MET A 76 -4.71 2.34 6.06
CA MET A 76 -5.04 3.75 6.20
C MET A 76 -4.68 4.26 7.61
N PRO A 77 -4.39 5.57 7.78
CA PRO A 77 -4.00 6.12 9.08
C PRO A 77 -4.97 5.80 10.24
N PHE A 78 -6.28 5.77 9.99
CA PHE A 78 -7.26 5.40 11.02
C PHE A 78 -7.12 3.93 11.45
N ALA A 79 -6.79 3.03 10.52
CA ALA A 79 -6.64 1.60 10.80
C ALA A 79 -5.37 1.34 11.62
N GLU A 80 -4.30 2.09 11.35
CA GLU A 80 -3.08 2.09 12.19
C GLU A 80 -3.37 2.56 13.62
N ALA A 81 -4.20 3.59 13.76
CA ALA A 81 -4.60 4.12 15.06
C ALA A 81 -5.63 3.24 15.82
N GLY A 82 -6.11 2.14 15.21
CA GLY A 82 -7.19 1.31 15.74
C GLY A 82 -8.55 2.05 15.83
N GLY A 83 -8.69 3.14 15.09
CA GLY A 83 -9.86 4.02 15.08
C GLY A 83 -10.79 3.80 13.89
N ALA A 84 -11.98 4.41 13.94
CA ALA A 84 -12.93 4.38 12.83
C ALA A 84 -12.59 5.43 11.76
N ALA A 85 -12.84 5.11 10.49
CA ALA A 85 -12.61 6.01 9.36
C ALA A 85 -13.44 7.32 9.42
N GLU A 86 -14.47 7.37 10.26
CA GLU A 86 -15.48 8.42 10.32
C GLU A 86 -15.00 9.72 10.97
N GLU A 87 -13.88 9.71 11.71
CA GLU A 87 -13.36 10.91 12.40
C GLU A 87 -12.49 11.82 11.52
N GLN A 88 -12.13 11.40 10.30
CA GLN A 88 -11.21 12.14 9.43
C GLN A 88 -11.85 12.50 8.09
N SER A 89 -11.62 13.73 7.62
CA SER A 89 -12.10 14.15 6.30
C SER A 89 -11.51 13.25 5.21
N PRO A 90 -12.35 12.61 4.36
CA PRO A 90 -11.88 11.70 3.31
C PRO A 90 -10.84 12.34 2.38
N GLU A 91 -10.99 13.63 2.09
CA GLU A 91 -10.09 14.39 1.21
C GLU A 91 -8.69 14.56 1.80
N ILE A 92 -8.59 14.85 3.10
CA ILE A 92 -7.31 15.01 3.79
C ILE A 92 -6.58 13.67 3.85
N MET A 93 -7.34 12.61 4.12
CA MET A 93 -6.83 11.25 4.20
C MET A 93 -6.29 10.78 2.84
N ASP A 94 -7.06 10.95 1.77
CA ASP A 94 -6.68 10.56 0.41
C ASP A 94 -5.41 11.32 -0.04
N ARG A 95 -5.40 12.64 0.10
CA ARG A 95 -4.27 13.49 -0.32
C ARG A 95 -2.96 13.13 0.37
N ARG A 96 -2.97 12.93 1.68
CA ARG A 96 -1.75 12.73 2.47
C ARG A 96 -1.23 11.29 2.39
N SER A 97 -2.14 10.31 2.41
CA SER A 97 -1.77 8.91 2.18
C SER A 97 -1.19 8.75 0.77
N GLY A 98 -1.83 9.36 -0.23
CA GLY A 98 -1.34 9.40 -1.61
C GLY A 98 0.07 9.99 -1.73
N SER A 99 0.38 11.07 -1.01
CA SER A 99 1.73 11.66 -1.02
C SER A 99 2.80 10.73 -0.41
N GLY A 100 2.50 10.04 0.69
CA GLY A 100 3.41 9.07 1.29
C GLY A 100 3.67 7.88 0.36
N ILE A 101 2.60 7.34 -0.23
CA ILE A 101 2.66 6.24 -1.20
C ILE A 101 3.45 6.66 -2.45
N PHE A 102 3.24 7.87 -2.95
CA PHE A 102 3.99 8.40 -4.09
C PHE A 102 5.49 8.49 -3.79
N HIS A 103 5.87 9.03 -2.64
CA HIS A 103 7.28 9.07 -2.22
C HIS A 103 7.86 7.66 -2.03
N PHE A 104 7.11 6.73 -1.44
CA PHE A 104 7.51 5.34 -1.33
C PHE A 104 7.84 4.74 -2.70
N PHE A 105 6.95 4.87 -3.68
CA PHE A 105 7.18 4.36 -5.03
C PHE A 105 8.33 5.07 -5.76
N SER A 106 8.52 6.37 -5.53
CA SER A 106 9.67 7.09 -6.11
C SER A 106 11.02 6.55 -5.65
N SER A 107 11.07 5.76 -4.56
CA SER A 107 12.31 5.09 -4.12
C SER A 107 12.65 3.85 -4.96
N PHE A 108 11.74 3.38 -5.83
CA PHE A 108 11.93 2.20 -6.69
C PHE A 108 12.30 2.55 -8.15
N PHE A 109 12.35 3.84 -8.50
CA PHE A 109 12.63 4.35 -9.86
C PHE A 109 13.70 5.43 -9.82
#